data_AF-A0A2M6WBV0-F1
#
_entry.id   AF-A0A2M6WBV0-F1
#
_cell.length_a   1.000
_cell.length_b   1.000
_cell.length_c   1.000
_cell.angle_alpha   90.00
_cell.angle_beta   90.00
_cell.angle_gamma   90.00
#
_symmetry.space_group_name_H-M   'P 1'
#
loop_
_entity.id
_entity.type
_entity.pdbx_description
1 polymer ?
#
loop_
_entity_poly.entity_id
_entity_poly.type
_entity_poly.pdbx_seq_one_letter_code
_entity_poly.pdbx_strand_id
1 'polypeptide(L)'
;MKINILVPHFKKSGGLRISLGYAHYLTLLGHQVFVFCENKRLSRYLKSFLFKHDFLPKNTKVKFRQVTDFAKVPRSGALITDSWEVTKKA
;
A
#
# COMPACT_ATOMS: atom_id res chain seq x y z
N MET A 1 1.78 -0.62 -17.13
CA MET A 1 1.36 0.70 -16.59
C MET A 1 1.85 0.88 -15.16
N LYS A 2 2.05 2.12 -14.70
CA LYS A 2 2.32 2.45 -13.29
C LYS A 2 1.01 2.64 -12.56
N ILE A 3 0.81 1.92 -11.44
CA ILE A 3 -0.39 1.97 -10.61
C ILE A 3 0.03 2.33 -9.19
N ASN A 4 -0.60 3.35 -8.62
CA ASN A 4 -0.41 3.72 -7.24
C ASN A 4 -1.62 3.29 -6.41
N ILE A 5 -1.39 2.66 -5.28
CA ILE A 5 -2.43 2.27 -4.32
C ILE A 5 -2.17 3.04 -3.04
N LEU A 6 -3.19 3.77 -2.57
CA LEU A 6 -3.11 4.50 -1.30
C LEU A 6 -3.75 3.66 -0.21
N VAL A 7 -3.00 3.42 0.86
CA VAL A 7 -3.46 2.71 2.05
C VAL A 7 -3.35 3.60 3.29
N PRO A 8 -4.30 3.50 4.23
CA PRO A 8 -4.29 4.34 5.44
C PRO A 8 -3.20 3.96 6.43
N HIS A 9 -2.79 2.69 6.45
CA HIS A 9 -1.75 2.20 7.34
C HIS A 9 -1.18 0.86 6.88
N PHE A 10 0.02 0.52 7.33
CA PHE A 10 0.62 -0.82 7.18
C PHE A 10 0.35 -1.76 8.37
N LYS A 11 -0.63 -1.44 9.22
CA LYS A 11 -1.07 -2.34 10.30
C LYS A 11 -1.79 -3.56 9.72
N LYS A 12 -1.66 -4.71 10.37
CA LYS A 12 -2.39 -5.93 9.99
C LYS A 12 -3.90 -5.66 10.09
N SER A 13 -4.59 -5.59 8.95
CA SER A 13 -6.04 -5.47 8.86
C SER A 13 -6.56 -6.25 7.65
N GLY A 14 -7.85 -6.59 7.66
CA GLY A 14 -8.50 -7.28 6.55
C GLY A 14 -8.46 -6.47 5.24
N GLY A 15 -8.80 -5.18 5.30
CA GLY A 15 -8.74 -4.29 4.13
C GLY A 15 -7.34 -4.20 3.52
N LEU A 16 -6.31 -4.03 4.36
CA LEU A 16 -4.93 -4.01 3.87
C LEU A 16 -4.58 -5.34 3.17
N ARG A 17 -4.97 -6.49 3.73
CA ARG A 17 -4.71 -7.79 3.11
C ARG A 17 -5.32 -7.89 1.70
N ILE A 18 -6.54 -7.42 1.51
CA ILE A 18 -7.23 -7.42 0.21
C ILE A 18 -6.50 -6.49 -0.77
N SER A 19 -6.24 -5.25 -0.36
CA SER A 19 -5.53 -4.26 -1.16
C SER A 19 -4.15 -4.74 -1.62
N LEU A 20 -3.43 -5.45 -0.75
CA LEU A 20 -2.14 -6.04 -1.08
C LEU A 20 -2.24 -7.27 -1.98
N GLY A 21 -3.21 -8.16 -1.74
CA GLY A 21 -3.46 -9.29 -2.63
C GLY A 21 -3.76 -8.82 -4.06
N TYR A 22 -4.59 -7.79 -4.18
CA TYR A 22 -4.89 -7.17 -5.46
C TYR A 22 -3.65 -6.48 -6.06
N ALA A 23 -2.87 -5.75 -5.26
CA ALA A 23 -1.60 -5.17 -5.69
C ALA A 23 -0.66 -6.24 -6.29
N HIS A 24 -0.56 -7.40 -5.63
CA HIS A 24 0.27 -8.50 -6.10
C HIS A 24 -0.25 -9.08 -7.42
N TYR A 25 -1.56 -9.34 -7.52
CA TYR A 25 -2.18 -9.78 -8.76
C TYR A 25 -1.88 -8.83 -9.93
N LEU A 26 -2.01 -7.52 -9.72
CA LEU A 26 -1.65 -6.52 -10.73
C LEU A 26 -0.16 -6.58 -11.14
N THR A 27 0.75 -6.90 -10.21
CA THR A 27 2.17 -7.11 -10.59
C THR A 27 2.38 -8.36 -11.43
N LEU A 28 1.57 -9.41 -11.26
CA LEU A 28 1.62 -10.62 -12.09
C LEU A 28 1.14 -10.32 -13.52
N LEU A 29 0.19 -9.39 -13.68
CA LEU A 29 -0.25 -8.87 -14.98
C LEU A 29 0.78 -7.92 -15.64
N GLY A 30 1.97 -7.77 -15.07
CA GLY A 30 3.04 -6.95 -15.64
C GLY A 30 2.93 -5.44 -15.33
N HIS A 31 2.06 -5.05 -14.40
CA HIS A 31 1.98 -3.66 -13.95
C HIS A 31 3.06 -3.32 -12.90
N GLN A 32 3.49 -2.06 -12.90
CA GLN A 32 4.38 -1.53 -11.87
C GLN A 32 3.53 -0.93 -10.75
N VAL A 33 3.42 -1.64 -9.63
CA VAL A 33 2.53 -1.26 -8.53
C VAL A 33 3.32 -0.67 -7.36
N PHE A 34 2.91 0.51 -6.92
CA PHE A 34 3.43 1.19 -5.74
C PHE A 34 2.33 1.33 -4.69
N VAL A 35 2.59 0.86 -3.49
CA VAL A 35 1.69 1.03 -2.34
C VAL A 35 2.22 2.14 -1.46
N PHE A 36 1.44 3.19 -1.29
CA PHE A 36 1.77 4.36 -0.50
C PHE A 36 0.94 4.38 0.78
N CYS A 37 1.63 4.60 1.90
CA CYS A 37 0.99 4.94 3.16
C CYS A 37 1.40 6.35 3.55
N GLU A 38 0.42 7.18 3.89
CA GLU A 38 0.68 8.45 4.53
C GLU A 38 1.01 8.21 6.00
N ASN A 39 2.20 8.62 6.41
CA ASN A 39 2.58 8.68 7.81
C ASN A 39 3.71 9.68 8.00
N LYS A 40 3.56 10.58 8.97
CA LYS A 40 4.55 11.63 9.28
C LYS A 40 5.82 11.08 9.95
N ARG A 41 5.78 9.86 10.52
CA ARG A 41 6.92 9.21 11.19
C ARG A 41 7.22 7.87 10.54
N LEU A 42 8.49 7.58 10.27
CA LEU A 42 8.94 6.27 9.78
C LEU A 42 8.47 5.18 10.74
N SER A 43 7.40 4.48 10.37
CA SER A 43 6.71 3.60 11.32
C SER A 43 7.51 2.31 11.48
N ARG A 44 7.61 1.80 12.72
CA ARG A 44 8.17 0.47 13.00
C ARG A 44 7.50 -0.60 12.14
N TYR A 45 6.21 -0.42 11.85
CA TYR A 45 5.44 -1.31 10.99
C TYR A 45 5.90 -1.27 9.54
N LEU A 46 6.30 -0.11 8.98
CA LEU A 46 6.85 -0.08 7.63
C LEU A 46 8.15 -0.87 7.54
N LYS A 47 9.07 -0.70 8.51
CA LYS A 47 10.30 -1.50 8.56
C LYS A 47 9.95 -2.98 8.64
N SER A 48 9.11 -3.37 9.60
CA SER A 48 8.66 -4.77 9.72
C SER A 48 8.01 -5.27 8.43
N PHE A 49 7.23 -4.44 7.74
CA PHE A 49 6.56 -4.81 6.50
C PHE A 49 7.59 -5.04 5.40
N LEU A 50 8.43 -4.04 5.12
CA LEU A 50 9.51 -4.10 4.11
C LEU A 50 10.44 -5.31 4.29
N PHE A 51 10.65 -5.77 5.52
CA PHE A 51 11.50 -6.93 5.82
C PHE A 51 10.73 -8.25 5.98
N LYS A 52 9.44 -8.22 6.33
CA LYS A 52 8.54 -9.37 6.53
C LYS A 52 7.10 -8.98 6.17
N HIS A 53 6.72 -9.24 4.93
CA HIS A 53 5.32 -9.13 4.50
C HIS A 53 4.59 -10.45 4.79
N ASP A 54 3.82 -10.53 5.88
CA ASP A 54 3.04 -11.74 6.22
C ASP A 54 1.92 -12.04 5.20
N PHE A 55 1.51 -11.05 4.41
CA PHE A 55 0.36 -11.15 3.49
C PHE A 55 0.74 -11.36 2.04
N LEU A 56 2.02 -11.26 1.69
CA LEU A 56 2.48 -11.32 0.31
C LEU A 56 3.50 -12.43 0.12
N PRO A 57 3.54 -13.08 -1.06
CA PRO A 57 4.60 -14.00 -1.40
C PRO A 57 5.97 -13.31 -1.31
N LYS A 58 7.00 -14.03 -0.88
CA LYS A 58 8.38 -13.50 -0.74
C LYS A 58 8.91 -12.85 -2.03
N ASN A 59 8.44 -13.28 -3.19
CA ASN A 59 8.88 -12.80 -4.51
C ASN A 59 7.95 -11.72 -5.09
N THR A 60 7.13 -11.08 -4.26
CA THR A 60 6.25 -10.01 -4.74
C THR A 60 7.05 -8.85 -5.32
N LYS A 61 6.60 -8.32 -6.46
CA LYS A 61 7.20 -7.14 -7.11
C LYS A 61 6.55 -5.82 -6.65
N VAL A 62 5.62 -5.89 -5.69
CA VAL A 62 4.94 -4.72 -5.14
C VAL A 62 5.94 -3.86 -4.38
N LYS A 63 6.00 -2.57 -4.70
CA LYS A 63 6.92 -1.63 -4.05
C LYS A 63 6.20 -0.82 -3.00
N PHE A 64 6.73 -0.82 -1.79
CA PHE A 64 6.17 -0.06 -0.67
C PHE A 64 6.87 1.27 -0.51
N ARG A 65 6.10 2.32 -0.29
CA ARG A 65 6.61 3.66 -0.01
C ARG A 65 5.79 4.31 1.09
N GLN A 66 6.47 5.13 1.86
CA GLN A 66 5.84 6.01 2.83
C GLN A 66 5.94 7.44 2.32
N VAL A 67 4.86 8.19 2.46
CA VAL A 67 4.80 9.61 2.15
C VAL A 67 4.34 10.37 3.39
N THR A 68 4.74 11.63 3.49
CA THR A 68 4.26 12.51 4.57
C THR A 68 2.89 13.11 4.28
N ASP A 69 2.49 13.08 3.00
CA ASP A 69 1.28 13.65 2.44
C ASP A 69 1.00 12.94 1.10
N PHE A 70 -0.24 12.52 0.85
CA PHE A 70 -0.60 11.91 -0.43
C PHE A 70 -0.54 12.86 -1.62
N ALA A 71 -0.62 14.18 -1.40
CA ALA A 71 -0.42 15.16 -2.45
C ALA A 71 0.96 15.07 -3.10
N LYS A 72 1.94 14.46 -2.40
CA LYS A 72 3.30 14.22 -2.90
C LYS A 72 3.48 12.90 -3.64
N VAL A 73 2.42 12.10 -3.79
CA VAL A 73 2.47 10.85 -4.54
C VAL A 73 2.69 11.16 -6.03
N PRO A 74 3.71 10.57 -6.68
CA PRO A 74 3.98 10.81 -8.09
C PRO A 74 2.78 10.46 -8.97
N ARG A 75 2.58 11.18 -10.08
CA ARG A 75 1.56 10.80 -11.06
C ARG A 75 1.77 9.36 -11.55
N SER A 76 0.66 8.65 -11.72
CA SER A 76 0.60 7.28 -12.21
C SER A 76 -0.50 7.17 -13.27
N GLY A 77 -0.51 6.07 -14.01
CA GLY A 77 -1.56 5.82 -15.01
C GLY A 77 -2.90 5.46 -14.36
N ALA A 78 -2.87 4.92 -13.13
CA ALA A 78 -4.05 4.68 -12.32
C ALA A 78 -3.75 4.88 -10.84
N LEU A 79 -4.69 5.49 -10.13
CA LEU A 79 -4.68 5.67 -8.68
C LEU A 79 -5.84 4.88 -8.07
N ILE A 80 -5.53 3.99 -7.12
CA ILE A 80 -6.51 3.19 -6.39
C ILE A 80 -6.51 3.67 -4.95
N THR A 81 -7.68 4.04 -4.45
CA THR A 81 -7.89 4.45 -3.06
C THR A 81 -8.79 3.43 -2.39
N ASP A 82 -8.26 2.70 -1.42
CA ASP A 82 -9.06 1.82 -0.56
C ASP A 82 -9.86 2.66 0.43
N SER A 83 -11.12 2.31 0.71
CA SER A 83 -12.11 3.17 1.38
C SER A 83 -11.61 3.71 2.72
N TRP A 84 -11.55 5.05 2.81
CA TRP A 84 -11.03 5.83 3.93
C TRP A 84 -12.08 6.17 4.98
N GLU A 85 -13.20 5.46 5.04
CA GLU A 85 -14.19 5.74 6.06
C GLU A 85 -13.69 5.17 7.39
N VAL A 86 -12.87 5.98 8.07
CA VAL A 86 -12.56 5.79 9.47
C VAL A 86 -13.89 5.92 10.19
N THR A 87 -14.51 4.79 10.52
CA THR A 87 -15.72 4.74 11.34
C THR A 87 -15.48 5.64 12.54
N LYS A 88 -16.19 6.77 12.63
CA LYS A 88 -16.14 7.64 13.81
C LYS A 88 -16.55 6.76 14.98
N LYS A 89 -15.68 6.62 15.97
CA LYS A 89 -16.06 6.01 17.25
C LYS A 89 -17.32 6.75 17.73
N ALA A 90 -18.41 5.99 17.88
CA ALA A 90 -19.60 6.43 18.59
C ALA A 90 -19.27 6.73 20.05
#